data_AF-A0A6N6SJ20-F1
#
_entry.id   AF-A0A6N6SJ20-F1
#
_cell.length_a   1.000
_cell.length_b   1.000
_cell.length_c   1.000
_cell.angle_alpha   90.00
_cell.angle_beta   90.00
_cell.angle_gamma   90.00
#
_symmetry.space_group_name_H-M   'P 1'
#
loop_
_entity.id
_entity.type
_entity.pdbx_description
1 polymer ?
#
loop_
_entity_poly.entity_id
_entity_poly.type
_entity_poly.pdbx_seq_one_letter_code
_entity_poly.pdbx_strand_id
1 'polypeptide(L)'
;MLPVFDATGVEEFRFTLNTDVIITFAYTIIFATLFNVTMMTKYQKEVPPVKAAIIYSLEPIFATVIAFIMLGERFTDMGLVGAGIILCGLIFTEIFKKEETGGNKG
;
A
#
# COMPACT_ATOMS: atom_id res chain seq x y z
N MET A 1 -35.32 16.93 -11.66
CA MET A 1 -33.88 17.30 -11.74
C MET A 1 -33.11 16.00 -11.54
N LEU A 2 -32.25 15.64 -12.50
CA LEU A 2 -32.05 14.26 -13.00
C LEU A 2 -31.46 13.21 -12.02
N PRO A 3 -32.02 11.98 -11.97
CA PRO A 3 -31.49 10.80 -11.25
C PRO A 3 -30.29 10.12 -11.93
N VAL A 4 -29.78 10.67 -13.04
CA VAL A 4 -28.61 10.16 -13.76
C VAL A 4 -27.32 10.39 -12.98
N PHE A 5 -27.21 11.49 -12.22
CA PHE A 5 -25.99 11.87 -11.50
C PHE A 5 -25.74 11.02 -10.23
N ASP A 6 -26.81 10.59 -9.55
CA ASP A 6 -26.76 9.74 -8.35
C ASP A 6 -26.38 8.28 -8.69
N ALA A 7 -26.89 7.75 -9.81
CA ALA A 7 -26.52 6.42 -10.31
C ALA A 7 -25.06 6.32 -10.79
N THR A 8 -24.44 7.44 -11.15
CA THR A 8 -23.04 7.49 -11.58
C THR A 8 -22.03 7.68 -10.44
N GLY A 9 -22.48 7.80 -9.17
CA GLY A 9 -21.58 7.98 -8.02
C GLY A 9 -20.71 9.24 -8.11
N VAL A 10 -21.15 10.23 -8.90
CA VAL A 10 -20.43 11.49 -9.06
C VAL A 10 -20.77 12.34 -7.85
N GLU A 11 -20.01 12.15 -6.77
CA GLU A 11 -20.04 13.03 -5.61
C GLU A 11 -19.81 14.48 -6.09
N GLU A 12 -20.72 15.40 -5.75
CA GLU A 12 -20.55 16.82 -6.12
C GLU A 12 -19.23 17.32 -5.54
N PHE A 13 -18.37 17.88 -6.40
CA PHE A 13 -17.03 18.35 -6.03
C PHE A 13 -17.13 19.55 -5.07
N ARG A 14 -17.36 19.29 -3.78
CA ARG A 14 -17.48 20.30 -2.73
C ARG A 14 -16.09 20.64 -2.19
N PHE A 15 -15.45 21.60 -2.84
CA PHE A 15 -14.16 22.14 -2.41
C PHE A 15 -14.36 23.22 -1.33
N THR A 16 -14.49 22.79 -0.07
CA THR A 16 -14.50 23.69 1.09
C THR A 16 -13.09 23.78 1.68
N LEU A 17 -12.41 24.89 1.44
CA LEU A 17 -11.12 25.17 2.08
C LEU A 17 -11.34 25.52 3.55
N ASN A 18 -11.01 24.55 4.40
CA ASN A 18 -10.98 24.69 5.85
C ASN A 18 -9.52 24.55 6.32
N THR A 19 -9.17 25.28 7.38
CA THR A 19 -7.87 25.20 8.07
C THR A 19 -7.51 23.76 8.42
N ASP A 20 -8.48 22.94 8.86
CA ASP A 20 -8.24 21.52 9.18
C ASP A 20 -7.76 20.71 7.97
N VAL A 21 -8.35 20.96 6.79
CA VAL A 21 -7.95 20.30 5.54
C VAL A 21 -6.54 20.73 5.16
N ILE A 22 -6.22 22.02 5.26
CA ILE A 22 -4.89 22.55 4.95
C ILE A 22 -3.83 21.91 5.87
N ILE A 23 -4.11 21.81 7.18
CA ILE A 23 -3.18 21.21 8.14
C ILE A 23 -2.99 19.71 7.87
N THR A 24 -4.09 18.97 7.66
CA THR A 24 -4.01 17.52 7.40
C THR A 24 -3.28 17.23 6.10
N PHE A 25 -3.52 18.04 5.06
CA PHE A 25 -2.85 17.92 3.77
C PHE A 25 -1.35 18.24 3.88
N ALA A 26 -0.99 19.31 4.58
CA ALA A 26 0.40 19.66 4.83
C ALA A 26 1.13 18.57 5.63
N TYR A 27 0.48 18.01 6.65
CA TYR A 27 1.03 16.91 7.45
C TYR A 27 1.31 15.67 6.58
N THR A 28 0.33 15.21 5.81
CA THR A 28 0.47 14.05 4.91
C THR A 28 1.56 14.26 3.87
N ILE A 29 1.64 15.45 3.24
CA ILE A 29 2.68 15.74 2.26
C ILE A 29 4.07 15.66 2.88
N ILE A 30 4.29 16.32 4.02
CA ILE A 30 5.63 16.46 4.60
C ILE A 30 6.10 15.12 5.19
N PHE A 31 5.27 14.50 6.03
CA PHE A 31 5.67 13.31 6.80
C PHE A 31 5.40 12.00 6.06
N ALA A 32 4.20 11.83 5.51
CA ALA A 32 3.85 10.57 4.85
C ALA A 32 4.49 10.45 3.47
N THR A 33 4.62 11.54 2.71
CA THR A 33 5.16 11.50 1.34
C THR A 33 6.63 11.91 1.27
N LEU A 34 6.96 13.19 1.51
CA LEU A 34 8.31 13.71 1.27
C LEU A 34 9.36 12.99 2.11
N PHE A 35 9.12 12.83 3.41
CA PHE A 35 10.03 12.15 4.31
C PHE A 35 10.16 10.66 3.96
N ASN A 36 9.04 9.95 3.79
CA ASN A 36 9.04 8.51 3.46
C ASN A 36 9.76 8.24 2.13
N VAL A 37 9.38 8.94 1.05
CA VAL A 37 9.98 8.74 -0.28
C VAL A 37 11.47 9.09 -0.29
N THR A 38 11.88 10.12 0.46
CA THR A 38 13.31 10.48 0.58
C THR A 38 14.10 9.36 1.27
N MET A 39 13.58 8.82 2.38
CA MET A 39 14.23 7.68 3.05
C MET A 39 14.24 6.44 2.15
N MET A 40 13.11 6.09 1.57
CA MET A 40 12.96 4.98 0.64
C MET A 40 13.98 5.06 -0.50
N THR A 41 14.04 6.19 -1.21
CA THR A 41 14.96 6.37 -2.34
C THR A 41 16.43 6.34 -1.92
N LYS A 42 16.76 6.83 -0.72
CA LYS A 42 18.12 6.80 -0.19
C LYS A 42 18.57 5.37 0.13
N TYR A 43 17.76 4.63 0.88
CA TYR A 43 18.12 3.30 1.38
C TYR A 43 17.85 2.17 0.39
N GLN A 44 16.95 2.34 -0.58
CA GLN A 44 16.72 1.35 -1.65
C GLN A 44 18.00 1.01 -2.43
N LYS A 45 18.93 1.96 -2.56
CA LYS A 45 20.21 1.73 -3.27
C LYS A 45 21.17 0.82 -2.50
N GLU A 46 21.02 0.76 -1.18
CA GLU A 46 21.86 -0.04 -0.29
C GLU A 46 21.28 -1.43 -0.02
N VAL A 47 19.97 -1.61 -0.23
CA VAL A 47 19.25 -2.87 -0.02
C VAL A 47 19.16 -3.65 -1.34
N PRO A 48 19.53 -4.96 -1.37
CA PRO A 48 19.34 -5.77 -2.57
C PRO A 48 17.88 -5.70 -3.06
N PRO A 49 17.63 -5.55 -4.38
CA PRO A 49 16.29 -5.41 -4.94
C PRO A 49 15.33 -6.51 -4.50
N VAL A 50 15.89 -7.70 -4.24
CA VAL A 50 15.19 -8.85 -3.69
C VAL A 50 14.56 -8.58 -2.34
N LYS A 51 15.34 -8.08 -1.39
CA LYS A 51 14.85 -7.83 -0.04
C LYS A 51 13.83 -6.70 -0.02
N ALA A 52 14.05 -5.65 -0.82
CA ALA A 52 13.10 -4.54 -0.93
C ALA A 52 11.74 -5.01 -1.49
N ALA A 53 11.73 -5.85 -2.53
CA ALA A 53 10.50 -6.39 -3.12
C ALA A 53 9.67 -7.23 -2.11
N ILE A 54 10.34 -8.02 -1.27
CA ILE A 54 9.69 -8.78 -0.20
C ILE A 54 9.03 -7.83 0.81
N ILE A 55 9.76 -6.79 1.24
CA ILE A 55 9.25 -5.80 2.20
C ILE A 55 8.01 -5.09 1.65
N TYR A 56 8.05 -4.60 0.39
CA TYR A 56 6.88 -3.94 -0.22
C TYR A 56 5.69 -4.87 -0.40
N SER A 57 5.95 -6.15 -0.66
CA SER A 57 4.89 -7.15 -0.76
C SER A 57 4.26 -7.49 0.61
N LEU A 58 5.02 -7.33 1.69
CA LEU A 58 4.54 -7.53 3.07
C LEU A 58 3.83 -6.30 3.66
N GLU A 59 4.13 -5.10 3.18
CA GLU A 59 3.52 -3.84 3.61
C GLU A 59 1.97 -3.89 3.69
N PRO A 60 1.23 -4.32 2.64
CA PRO A 60 -0.23 -4.41 2.71
C PRO A 60 -0.76 -5.41 3.75
N ILE A 61 0.00 -6.48 4.03
CA ILE A 61 -0.37 -7.48 5.04
C ILE A 61 -0.27 -6.86 6.42
N PHE A 62 0.84 -6.16 6.72
CA PHE A 62 0.98 -5.42 7.97
C PHE A 62 -0.05 -4.30 8.10
N ALA A 63 -0.32 -3.55 7.03
CA ALA A 63 -1.34 -2.50 7.03
C ALA A 63 -2.73 -3.08 7.40
N THR A 64 -3.09 -4.24 6.84
CA THR A 64 -4.35 -4.91 7.14
C THR A 64 -4.41 -5.39 8.60
N VAL A 65 -3.34 -5.99 9.11
CA VAL A 65 -3.27 -6.44 10.51
C VAL A 65 -3.34 -5.27 11.48
N ILE A 66 -2.63 -4.18 11.22
CA ILE A 66 -2.64 -2.98 12.06
C ILE A 66 -4.02 -2.30 12.00
N ALA A 67 -4.64 -2.21 10.82
CA ALA A 67 -6.00 -1.68 10.68
C ALA A 67 -7.01 -2.51 11.49
N PHE A 68 -6.94 -3.83 11.43
CA PHE A 68 -7.78 -4.70 12.26
C PHE A 68 -7.60 -4.43 13.76
N ILE A 69 -6.35 -4.27 14.23
CA ILE A 69 -6.05 -4.07 15.66
C ILE A 69 -6.42 -2.64 16.12
N MET A 70 -6.08 -1.61 15.35
CA MET A 70 -6.24 -0.20 15.74
C MET A 70 -7.64 0.36 15.46
N LEU A 71 -8.22 0.02 14.31
CA LEU A 71 -9.56 0.50 13.92
C LEU A 71 -10.67 -0.42 14.45
N GLY A 72 -10.34 -1.65 14.83
CA GLY A 72 -11.33 -2.64 15.30
C GLY A 72 -12.29 -3.09 14.19
N GLU A 73 -11.99 -2.76 12.94
CA GLU A 73 -12.77 -3.20 11.78
C GLU A 73 -12.69 -4.71 11.65
N ARG A 74 -13.85 -5.37 11.50
CA ARG A 74 -13.87 -6.82 11.28
C ARG A 74 -13.34 -7.11 9.89
N PHE A 75 -12.51 -8.14 9.78
CA PHE A 75 -12.16 -8.74 8.50
C PHE A 75 -13.44 -9.07 7.73
N THR A 76 -13.68 -8.35 6.64
CA THR A 76 -14.76 -8.69 5.71
C THR A 76 -14.34 -9.94 4.94
N ASP A 77 -15.30 -10.75 4.53
CA ASP A 77 -15.01 -11.95 3.71
C ASP A 77 -14.21 -11.57 2.45
N MET A 78 -14.51 -10.40 1.88
CA MET A 78 -13.79 -9.85 0.74
C MET A 78 -12.36 -9.38 1.09
N GLY A 79 -12.15 -8.81 2.27
CA GLY A 79 -10.83 -8.45 2.78
C GLY A 79 -9.93 -9.67 3.02
N LEU A 80 -10.51 -10.77 3.50
CA LEU A 80 -9.79 -12.05 3.67
C LEU A 80 -9.37 -12.64 2.32
N VAL A 81 -10.24 -12.60 1.31
CA VAL A 81 -9.91 -13.04 -0.05
C VAL A 81 -8.78 -12.18 -0.64
N GLY A 82 -8.86 -10.85 -0.48
CA GLY A 82 -7.81 -9.93 -0.92
C GLY A 82 -6.46 -10.20 -0.25
N ALA A 83 -6.46 -10.38 1.08
CA ALA A 83 -5.26 -10.73 1.83
C ALA A 83 -4.66 -12.07 1.38
N GLY A 84 -5.51 -13.07 1.11
CA GLY A 84 -5.10 -14.36 0.56
C GLY A 84 -4.41 -14.24 -0.80
N ILE A 85 -4.96 -13.44 -1.72
CA ILE A 85 -4.37 -13.20 -3.05
C ILE A 85 -2.98 -12.56 -2.93
N ILE A 86 -2.82 -11.54 -2.07
CA ILE A 86 -1.54 -10.88 -1.85
C ILE A 86 -0.49 -11.86 -1.30
N LEU A 87 -0.87 -12.65 -0.28
CA LEU A 87 0.01 -13.68 0.30
C LEU A 87 0.42 -14.73 -0.73
N CYS A 88 -0.51 -15.21 -1.55
CA CYS A 88 -0.23 -16.15 -2.64
C CYS A 88 0.75 -15.56 -3.66
N GLY A 89 0.56 -14.29 -4.07
CA GLY A 89 1.46 -13.59 -4.99
C GLY A 89 2.89 -13.42 -4.43
N LEU A 90 3.00 -13.11 -3.14
CA LEU A 90 4.29 -13.05 -2.44
C LEU A 90 5.00 -14.41 -2.44
N ILE A 91 4.30 -15.48 -2.02
CA ILE A 91 4.86 -16.83 -1.96
C ILE A 91 5.29 -17.31 -3.35
N PHE A 92 4.46 -17.08 -4.37
CA PHE A 92 4.78 -17.40 -5.75
C PHE A 92 6.07 -16.70 -6.21
N THR A 93 6.19 -15.41 -5.92
CA THR A 93 7.39 -14.62 -6.27
C THR A 93 8.64 -15.15 -5.58
N GLU A 94 8.56 -15.50 -4.29
CA GLU A 94 9.69 -16.07 -3.54
C GLU A 94 10.13 -17.43 -4.09
N ILE A 95 9.20 -18.29 -4.48
CA ILE A 95 9.50 -19.60 -5.05
C ILE A 95 10.22 -19.45 -6.40
N PHE A 96 9.69 -18.63 -7.30
CA PHE A 96 10.27 -18.42 -8.63
C PHE A 96 11.64 -17.74 -8.59
N LYS A 97 11.86 -16.89 -7.59
CA LYS A 97 13.13 -16.19 -7.41
C LYS A 97 14.29 -17.07 -7.00
N LYS A 98 14.01 -18.25 -6.43
CA LYS A 98 15.03 -19.19 -5.99
C LYS A 98 15.78 -19.85 -7.16
N GLU A 99 15.25 -19.81 -8.38
CA GLU A 99 15.84 -20.50 -9.55
C GLU A 99 16.96 -19.70 -10.24
N GLU A 100 17.01 -18.37 -10.10
CA GLU A 100 18.04 -17.54 -10.75
C GLU A 100 19.39 -17.49 -9.99
N THR A 101 19.47 -18.06 -8.78
CA THR A 101 20.74 -18.12 -8.01
C THR A 101 21.38 -19.52 -8.05
N GLY A 102 21.15 -20.26 -9.14
CA GLY A 102 21.68 -21.61 -9.37
C GLY A 102 22.70 -21.74 -10.52
N GLY A 103 23.07 -20.64 -11.19
CA GLY A 103 23.84 -20.73 -12.44
C GLY A 103 24.85 -19.61 -12.68
N ASN A 104 25.88 -19.49 -11.83
CA ASN A 104 27.24 -19.18 -12.32
C ASN A 104 28.30 -19.50 -11.24
N LYS A 105 28.74 -20.76 -11.20
CA LYS A 105 30.13 -21.08 -10.84
C LYS A 105 30.82 -21.46 -12.15
N GLY A 106 31.74 -20.62 -12.59
CA GLY A 106 32.57 -20.80 -13.78
C GLY A 106 33.56 -19.66 -13.89
#